data_AF-A0A357T299-F1
#
_entry.id   AF-A0A357T299-F1
#
_cell.length_a   1.000
_cell.length_b   1.000
_cell.length_c   1.000
_cell.angle_alpha   90.00
_cell.angle_beta   90.00
_cell.angle_gamma   90.00
#
_symmetry.space_group_name_H-M   'P 1'
#
loop_
_entity.id
_entity.type
_entity.pdbx_description
1 polymer ?
#
loop_
_entity_poly.entity_id
_entity_poly.type
_entity_poly.pdbx_seq_one_letter_code
_entity_poly.pdbx_strand_id
1 'polypeptide(L)'
;MKIISALEAAKLVRDGDSITTEGFLNSVYPEKLVSTLENLFLETGHPKDLILCLGGGKGTGGWENLGLNHFAHEGFIKRFMGSHTGVCR
;
A
#
# COMPACT_ATOMS: atom_id res chain seq x y z
N MET A 1 -9.75 1.15 -22.71
CA MET A 1 -9.55 0.84 -21.28
C MET A 1 -9.26 -0.65 -21.14
N LYS A 2 -8.21 -1.04 -20.41
CA LYS A 2 -7.89 -2.45 -20.17
C LYS A 2 -8.46 -2.84 -18.81
N ILE A 3 -9.22 -3.93 -18.74
CA ILE A 3 -9.73 -4.49 -17.50
C ILE A 3 -8.81 -5.68 -17.15
N ILE A 4 -8.24 -5.65 -15.95
CA ILE A 4 -7.35 -6.68 -15.42
C ILE A 4 -7.72 -7.00 -13.98
N SER A 5 -7.33 -8.17 -13.50
CA SER A 5 -7.47 -8.57 -12.11
C SER A 5 -6.54 -7.77 -11.18
N ALA A 6 -6.83 -7.81 -9.88
CA ALA A 6 -5.99 -7.17 -8.87
C ALA A 6 -4.56 -7.76 -8.84
N LEU A 7 -4.43 -9.07 -9.03
CA LEU A 7 -3.12 -9.73 -9.06
C LEU A 7 -2.31 -9.33 -10.29
N GLU A 8 -2.95 -9.25 -11.46
CA GLU A 8 -2.29 -8.73 -12.66
C GLU A 8 -1.84 -7.28 -12.48
N ALA A 9 -2.65 -6.45 -11.82
CA ALA A 9 -2.28 -5.07 -11.51
C ALA A 9 -1.11 -4.99 -10.51
N ALA A 10 -1.13 -5.80 -9.44
CA ALA A 10 -0.05 -5.85 -8.45
C ALA A 10 1.29 -6.26 -9.09
N LYS A 11 1.26 -7.22 -10.03
CA LYS A 11 2.45 -7.65 -10.81
C LYS A 11 3.03 -6.57 -11.74
N LEU A 12 2.33 -5.45 -11.95
CA LEU A 12 2.89 -4.32 -12.70
C LEU A 12 3.81 -3.44 -11.83
N VAL A 13 3.67 -3.51 -10.51
CA VAL A 13 4.51 -2.77 -9.56
C VAL A 13 5.86 -3.47 -9.44
N ARG A 14 6.93 -2.69 -9.52
CA ARG A 14 8.33 -3.16 -9.50
C ARG A 14 9.04 -2.67 -8.25
N ASP A 15 10.17 -3.31 -7.93
CA ASP A 15 11.05 -2.87 -6.85
C ASP A 15 11.43 -1.39 -7.02
N GLY A 16 11.35 -0.62 -5.94
CA GLY A 16 11.72 0.80 -5.94
C GLY A 16 10.68 1.75 -6.56
N ASP A 17 9.55 1.25 -7.04
CA ASP A 17 8.49 2.11 -7.58
C ASP A 17 7.92 3.05 -6.51
N SER A 18 7.48 4.22 -6.96
CA SER A 18 6.75 5.18 -6.12
C SER A 18 5.25 4.92 -6.21
N ILE A 19 4.62 4.64 -5.08
CA ILE A 19 3.19 4.39 -4.96
C ILE A 19 2.51 5.56 -4.26
N THR A 20 1.38 5.96 -4.82
CA THR A 20 0.41 6.84 -4.16
C THR A 20 -0.94 6.16 -4.17
N THR A 21 -1.72 6.40 -3.13
CA THR A 21 -3.12 5.98 -3.07
C THR A 21 -4.00 7.20 -2.84
N GLU A 22 -5.20 7.17 -3.41
CA GLU A 22 -6.24 8.12 -3.04
C GLU A 22 -7.01 7.63 -1.81
N GLY A 23 -7.76 8.55 -1.20
CA GLY A 23 -8.57 8.29 -0.02
C GLY A 23 -8.19 9.13 1.21
N PHE A 24 -9.13 9.21 2.14
CA PHE A 24 -8.98 9.87 3.44
C PHE A 24 -9.55 8.94 4.52
N LEU A 25 -8.75 8.61 5.53
CA LEU A 25 -8.97 7.42 6.36
C LEU A 25 -9.12 6.18 5.47
N ASN A 26 -10.16 5.37 5.69
CA ASN A 26 -10.48 4.20 4.87
C ASN A 26 -11.46 4.50 3.72
N SER A 27 -11.91 5.75 3.56
CA SER A 27 -12.85 6.10 2.49
C SER A 27 -12.11 6.24 1.16
N VAL A 28 -12.63 5.60 0.12
CA VAL A 28 -12.06 5.59 -1.25
C VAL A 28 -10.65 4.96 -1.31
N TYR A 29 -10.25 4.21 -0.27
CA TYR A 29 -8.98 3.52 -0.26
C TYR A 29 -9.04 2.24 -1.12
N PRO A 30 -8.05 1.95 -1.97
CA PRO A 30 -8.06 0.80 -2.87
C PRO A 30 -7.67 -0.51 -2.15
N GLU A 31 -8.44 -0.89 -1.12
CA GLU A 31 -8.15 -1.99 -0.18
C GLU A 31 -7.79 -3.29 -0.88
N LYS A 32 -8.57 -3.69 -1.89
CA LYS A 32 -8.35 -4.93 -2.62
C LYS A 32 -7.03 -4.93 -3.40
N LEU A 33 -6.60 -3.79 -3.95
CA LEU A 33 -5.33 -3.71 -4.68
C LEU A 33 -4.16 -3.74 -3.71
N VAL A 34 -4.26 -3.01 -2.59
CA VAL A 34 -3.17 -2.94 -1.61
C VAL A 34 -2.97 -4.27 -0.88
N SER A 35 -4.04 -4.91 -0.41
CA SER A 35 -3.95 -6.25 0.19
C SER A 35 -3.44 -7.31 -0.80
N THR A 36 -3.76 -7.20 -2.09
CA THR A 36 -3.20 -8.10 -3.10
C THR A 36 -1.69 -7.86 -3.31
N LEU A 37 -1.25 -6.59 -3.27
CA LEU A 37 0.17 -6.24 -3.38
C LEU A 37 0.97 -6.71 -2.16
N GLU A 38 0.40 -6.58 -0.96
CA GLU A 38 0.96 -7.14 0.28
C GLU A 38 1.12 -8.66 0.17
N ASN A 39 0.07 -9.38 -0.21
CA ASN A 39 0.14 -10.84 -0.36
C ASN A 39 1.22 -11.26 -1.37
N LEU A 40 1.35 -10.53 -2.48
CA LEU A 40 2.41 -10.79 -3.46
C LEU A 40 3.81 -10.61 -2.86
N PHE A 41 4.00 -9.56 -2.04
CA PHE A 41 5.25 -9.34 -1.31
C PHE A 41 5.52 -10.46 -0.30
N LEU A 42 4.52 -10.87 0.49
CA LEU A 42 4.66 -11.95 1.47
C LEU A 42 5.01 -13.31 0.82
N GLU A 43 4.44 -13.58 -0.35
CA GLU A 43 4.69 -14.84 -1.08
C GLU A 43 6.04 -14.86 -1.80
N THR A 44 6.48 -13.72 -2.34
CA THR A 44 7.62 -13.68 -3.29
C THR A 44 8.82 -12.88 -2.82
N GLY A 45 8.67 -12.08 -1.76
CA GLY A 45 9.65 -11.05 -1.35
C GLY A 45 9.68 -9.82 -2.26
N HIS A 46 8.76 -9.73 -3.24
CA HIS A 46 8.69 -8.68 -4.24
C HIS A 46 7.24 -8.20 -4.45
N PRO A 47 7.00 -6.91 -4.77
CA PRO A 47 8.02 -5.87 -4.94
C PRO A 47 8.53 -5.35 -3.59
N LYS A 48 9.79 -4.92 -3.54
CA LYS A 48 10.44 -4.39 -2.34
C LYS A 48 10.95 -2.97 -2.53
N ASP A 49 11.40 -2.36 -1.44
CA ASP A 49 12.02 -1.03 -1.42
C ASP A 49 11.13 0.09 -2.00
N LEU A 50 9.80 -0.05 -1.90
CA LEU A 50 8.86 0.91 -2.47
C LEU A 50 8.95 2.28 -1.78
N ILE A 51 8.57 3.32 -2.51
CA ILE A 51 8.47 4.70 -2.00
C ILE A 51 6.98 5.05 -1.90
N LEU A 52 6.48 5.23 -0.68
CA LEU A 52 5.08 5.55 -0.44
C LEU A 52 4.92 7.08 -0.30
N CYS A 53 4.15 7.70 -1.21
CA CYS A 53 3.89 9.14 -1.22
C CYS A 53 2.39 9.42 -1.07
N LEU A 54 1.97 9.94 0.10
CA LEU A 54 0.56 10.05 0.45
C LEU A 54 0.19 11.46 0.89
N GLY A 55 -0.84 12.01 0.26
CA GLY A 55 -1.60 13.15 0.80
C GLY A 55 -2.67 12.68 1.77
N GLY A 56 -2.65 13.19 3.00
CA GLY A 56 -3.69 12.94 4.02
C GLY A 56 -3.46 11.69 4.88
N GLY A 57 -4.07 11.68 6.07
CA GLY A 57 -4.01 10.56 7.00
C GLY A 57 -4.86 9.40 6.50
N LYS A 58 -4.23 8.46 5.82
CA LYS A 58 -4.81 7.16 5.50
C LYS A 58 -4.45 6.24 6.65
N GLY A 59 -5.44 5.88 7.43
CA GLY A 59 -5.22 5.07 8.60
C GLY A 59 -6.56 4.65 9.15
N THR A 60 -6.53 3.53 9.84
CA THR A 60 -7.74 2.81 10.16
C THR A 60 -8.40 3.35 11.42
N GLY A 61 -7.70 4.17 12.21
CA GLY A 61 -8.17 4.60 13.53
C GLY A 61 -8.01 3.50 14.60
N GLY A 62 -7.04 2.60 14.42
CA GLY A 62 -6.70 1.55 15.38
C GLY A 62 -7.19 0.14 15.03
N TRP A 63 -7.66 -0.07 13.80
CA TRP A 63 -8.01 -1.42 13.31
C TRP A 63 -6.78 -2.07 12.69
N GLU A 64 -6.51 -3.29 13.11
CA GLU A 64 -5.39 -4.09 12.61
C GLU A 64 -5.69 -4.59 11.18
N ASN A 65 -4.64 -4.79 10.38
CA ASN A 65 -4.69 -5.41 9.04
C ASN A 65 -5.59 -4.72 7.99
N LEU A 66 -5.72 -3.39 8.04
CA LEU A 66 -6.44 -2.61 7.03
C LEU A 66 -5.62 -1.39 6.59
N GLY A 67 -5.93 -0.82 5.43
CA GLY A 67 -5.40 0.47 5.03
C GLY A 67 -3.88 0.46 4.84
N LEU A 68 -3.17 1.43 5.43
CA LEU A 68 -1.71 1.52 5.30
C LEU A 68 -0.94 0.43 6.03
N ASN A 69 -1.59 -0.32 6.93
CA ASN A 69 -0.92 -1.39 7.68
C ASN A 69 -0.45 -2.52 6.76
N HIS A 70 -1.09 -2.69 5.59
CA HIS A 70 -0.64 -3.61 4.55
C HIS A 70 0.77 -3.31 4.02
N PHE A 71 1.28 -2.09 4.20
CA PHE A 71 2.64 -1.72 3.81
C PHE A 71 3.67 -1.90 4.94
N ALA A 72 3.24 -2.26 6.15
CA ALA A 72 4.06 -2.30 7.35
C ALA A 72 4.90 -3.59 7.47
N HIS A 73 5.54 -4.00 6.37
CA HIS A 73 6.45 -5.14 6.32
C HIS A 73 7.89 -4.70 6.11
N GLU A 74 8.83 -5.32 6.82
CA GLU A 74 10.25 -5.02 6.67
C GLU A 74 10.73 -5.30 5.24
N GLY A 75 11.46 -4.36 4.65
CA GLY A 75 11.91 -4.44 3.26
C GLY A 75 10.86 -4.10 2.21
N PHE A 76 9.57 -3.98 2.57
CA PHE A 76 8.52 -3.65 1.61
C PHE A 76 8.57 -2.16 1.21
N ILE A 77 8.68 -1.28 2.20
CA ILE A 77 8.81 0.18 2.01
C ILE A 77 10.21 0.63 2.40
N LYS A 78 10.89 1.32 1.48
CA LYS A 78 12.19 1.98 1.75
C LYS A 78 12.03 3.41 2.24
N ARG A 79 10.98 4.11 1.78
CA ARG A 79 10.74 5.51 2.13
C ARG A 79 9.26 5.82 2.20
N PHE A 80 8.88 6.53 3.25
CA PHE A 80 7.53 7.06 3.44
C PHE A 80 7.56 8.59 3.39
N MET A 81 6.67 9.19 2.61
CA MET A 81 6.43 10.62 2.52
C MET A 81 4.94 10.88 2.71
N GLY A 82 4.54 11.33 3.89
CA GLY A 82 3.14 11.63 4.20
C GLY A 82 2.99 12.63 5.33
N SER A 83 1.87 13.36 5.33
CA SER A 83 1.63 14.45 6.30
C SER A 83 1.01 14.00 7.63
N HIS A 84 0.41 12.80 7.70
CA HIS A 84 -0.26 12.30 8.90
C HIS A 84 -0.02 10.79 9.08
N THR A 85 0.79 10.41 10.07
CA THR A 85 1.14 9.01 10.36
C THR A 85 0.53 8.47 11.65
N GLY A 86 0.00 9.32 12.54
CA GLY A 86 -0.51 8.92 13.87
C GLY A 86 -1.74 8.00 13.85
N VAL A 87 -2.29 7.71 12.68
CA VAL A 87 -3.42 6.78 12.44
C VAL A 87 -2.98 5.44 11.86
N CYS A 88 -1.67 5.27 11.64
CA CYS A 88 -1.04 4.02 11.22
C CYS A 88 -0.44 3.38 12.48
N ARG A 89 -0.79 2.13 12.77
CA ARG A 89 -0.29 1.39 13.93
C ARG A 89 0.16 0.02 13.51
#